data_AF-A0A316P6T6-F1
#
_entry.id   AF-A0A316P6T6-F1
#
_cell.length_a   1.000
_cell.length_b   1.000
_cell.length_c   1.000
_cell.angle_alpha   90.00
_cell.angle_beta   90.00
_cell.angle_gamma   90.00
#
_symmetry.space_group_name_H-M   'P 1'
#
loop_
_entity.id
_entity.type
_entity.pdbx_description
1 polymer ?
#
loop_
_entity_poly.entity_id
_entity_poly.type
_entity_poly.pdbx_seq_one_letter_code
_entity_poly.pdbx_strand_id
1 'polypeptide(L)'
;MQKKTIRLVEGAVMVALAVILSVLKIIDLPYGGSITLCSMLPIILIAYRHGVAFGSFTALAYSFIQMLLGMKNVLYFTTPLSVAAVIFLDYIFAFTALGLGGAFRKVVRRQATALELGTLLACLVRYICHVISGCTVWAGLSIPSSDALLYSLAYNATYMIPETIVTVLAAALIGRVLDFRHDTVTRLADEKGTLGAWTVVGGVVAVATLIFDVCKIFPQLQDAETGDFLITGLQNVQWSTVGIVTAVGAVITILCLFVFSHKKGLQSENK
;
A
#
# COMPACT_ATOMS: atom_id res chain seq x y z
N MET A 1 -27.06 19.66 10.86
CA MET A 1 -25.81 19.93 10.11
C MET A 1 -26.03 19.55 8.64
N GLN A 2 -25.61 20.34 7.66
CA GLN A 2 -25.84 20.01 6.25
C GLN A 2 -24.96 18.81 5.82
N LYS A 3 -25.55 17.83 5.10
CA LYS A 3 -24.84 16.61 4.65
C LYS A 3 -23.55 16.89 3.86
N LYS A 4 -23.50 18.01 3.12
CA LYS A 4 -22.32 18.45 2.37
C LYS A 4 -21.15 18.87 3.28
N THR A 5 -21.43 19.59 4.36
CA THR A 5 -20.42 20.04 5.33
C THR A 5 -19.78 18.85 6.05
N ILE A 6 -20.60 17.90 6.53
CA ILE A 6 -20.10 16.67 7.18
C ILE A 6 -19.13 15.93 6.25
N ARG A 7 -19.54 15.73 5.00
CA ARG A 7 -18.74 15.02 4.00
C ARG A 7 -17.37 15.69 3.76
N LEU A 8 -17.33 17.01 3.67
CA LEU A 8 -16.06 17.76 3.54
C LEU A 8 -15.18 17.64 4.79
N VAL A 9 -15.78 17.75 5.98
CA VAL A 9 -15.04 17.61 7.26
C VAL A 9 -14.48 16.21 7.42
N GLU A 10 -15.27 15.16 7.15
CA GLU A 10 -14.79 13.77 7.18
C GLU A 10 -13.63 13.57 6.19
N GLY A 11 -13.73 14.12 4.98
CA GLY A 11 -12.64 14.11 4.00
C GLY A 11 -11.37 14.77 4.54
N ALA A 12 -11.47 15.99 5.09
CA ALA A 12 -10.33 16.72 5.63
C ALA A 12 -9.67 16.01 6.83
N VAL A 13 -10.47 15.46 7.75
CA VAL A 13 -9.96 14.69 8.90
C VAL A 13 -9.21 13.44 8.43
N MET A 14 -9.73 12.74 7.42
CA MET A 14 -9.08 11.54 6.89
C MET A 14 -7.82 11.86 6.09
N VAL A 15 -7.78 13.00 5.39
CA VAL A 15 -6.53 13.52 4.81
C VAL A 15 -5.50 13.80 5.90
N ALA A 16 -5.87 14.48 6.98
CA ALA A 16 -4.96 14.75 8.09
C ALA A 16 -4.43 13.44 8.73
N LEU A 17 -5.31 12.46 8.95
CA LEU A 17 -4.92 11.15 9.46
C LEU A 17 -3.97 10.41 8.49
N ALA A 18 -4.26 10.42 7.19
CA ALA A 18 -3.39 9.82 6.17
C ALA A 18 -2.02 10.48 6.13
N VAL A 19 -1.96 11.81 6.31
CA VAL A 19 -0.70 12.56 6.40
C VAL A 19 0.11 12.12 7.62
N ILE A 20 -0.49 12.10 8.80
CA ILE A 20 0.19 11.65 10.03
C ILE A 20 0.75 10.23 9.85
N LEU A 21 -0.07 9.30 9.33
CA LEU A 21 0.37 7.93 9.09
C LEU A 21 1.46 7.83 8.02
N SER A 22 1.47 8.71 7.01
CA SER A 22 2.51 8.73 5.97
C SER A 22 3.87 9.20 6.45
N VAL A 23 3.91 10.00 7.52
CA VAL A 23 5.16 10.43 8.16
C VAL A 23 5.74 9.30 9.03
N LEU A 24 4.88 8.42 9.56
CA LEU A 24 5.28 7.24 10.34
C LEU A 24 5.71 6.08 9.42
N LYS A 25 6.91 6.22 8.85
CA LYS A 25 7.53 5.20 8.00
C LYS A 25 8.17 4.11 8.86
N ILE A 26 7.79 2.87 8.59
CA ILE A 26 8.45 1.67 9.12
C ILE A 26 9.79 1.49 8.38
N ILE A 27 9.77 1.72 7.07
CA ILE A 27 10.94 1.67 6.19
C ILE A 27 10.89 2.86 5.24
N ASP A 28 12.01 3.56 5.11
CA ASP A 28 12.22 4.58 4.08
C ASP A 28 13.29 4.06 3.12
N LEU A 29 12.90 3.80 1.88
CA LEU A 29 13.80 3.41 0.81
C LEU A 29 14.25 4.67 0.04
N PRO A 30 15.47 4.66 -0.51
CA PRO A 30 15.94 5.68 -1.45
C PRO A 30 14.99 5.88 -2.62
N TYR A 31 15.06 7.04 -3.29
CA TYR A 31 14.20 7.38 -4.44
C TYR A 31 12.68 7.30 -4.18
N GLY A 32 12.26 7.46 -2.92
CA GLY A 32 10.85 7.72 -2.57
C GLY A 32 10.01 6.49 -2.24
N GLY A 33 10.56 5.28 -2.28
CA GLY A 33 9.87 4.10 -1.77
C GLY A 33 9.72 4.15 -0.26
N SER A 34 8.58 3.76 0.30
CA SER A 34 8.42 3.64 1.75
C SER A 34 7.30 2.67 2.13
N ILE A 35 7.41 2.11 3.32
CA ILE A 35 6.40 1.26 3.94
C ILE A 35 5.95 1.96 5.23
N THR A 36 4.64 2.14 5.39
CA THR A 36 4.00 2.93 6.44
C THR A 36 3.03 2.10 7.27
N LEU A 37 2.52 2.67 8.36
CA LEU A 37 1.43 2.09 9.13
C LEU A 37 0.08 2.33 8.43
N CYS A 38 -0.12 1.73 7.25
CA CYS A 38 -1.35 1.81 6.43
C CYS A 38 -1.83 3.22 6.07
N SER A 39 -0.91 4.14 5.72
CA SER A 39 -1.23 5.54 5.44
C SER A 39 -2.26 5.77 4.32
N MET A 40 -2.41 4.81 3.41
CA MET A 40 -3.40 4.86 2.32
C MET A 40 -4.84 4.60 2.80
N LEU A 41 -5.01 3.93 3.94
CA LEU A 41 -6.32 3.46 4.40
C LEU A 41 -7.34 4.58 4.65
N PRO A 42 -7.02 5.70 5.33
CA PRO A 42 -8.01 6.74 5.60
C PRO A 42 -8.66 7.32 4.33
N ILE A 43 -7.86 7.48 3.26
CA ILE A 43 -8.36 7.97 1.95
C ILE A 43 -9.27 6.92 1.30
N ILE A 44 -8.87 5.65 1.33
CA ILE A 44 -9.67 4.53 0.84
C ILE A 44 -11.01 4.43 1.58
N LEU A 45 -11.02 4.63 2.90
CA LEU A 45 -12.24 4.61 3.70
C LEU A 45 -13.21 5.74 3.30
N ILE A 46 -12.70 6.94 3.03
CA ILE A 46 -13.52 8.04 2.50
C ILE A 46 -14.09 7.70 1.12
N ALA A 47 -13.29 7.12 0.25
CA ALA A 47 -13.76 6.67 -1.06
C ALA A 47 -14.87 5.62 -0.94
N TYR A 48 -14.71 4.66 -0.02
CA TYR A 48 -15.71 3.65 0.25
C TYR A 48 -17.01 4.24 0.83
N ARG A 49 -16.88 5.16 1.79
CA ARG A 49 -18.03 5.78 2.46
C ARG A 49 -18.82 6.70 1.52
N HIS A 50 -18.12 7.55 0.79
CA HIS A 50 -18.73 8.63 -0.01
C HIS A 50 -18.76 8.37 -1.51
N GLY A 51 -18.26 7.22 -1.97
CA GLY A 51 -18.17 6.85 -3.37
C GLY A 51 -16.93 7.41 -4.08
N VAL A 52 -16.55 6.75 -5.18
CA VAL A 52 -15.32 7.01 -5.94
C VAL A 52 -15.16 8.48 -6.32
N ALA A 53 -16.21 9.14 -6.82
CA ALA A 53 -16.09 10.54 -7.26
C ALA A 53 -15.59 11.49 -6.16
N PHE A 54 -16.10 11.36 -4.94
CA PHE A 54 -15.62 12.18 -3.82
C PHE A 54 -14.37 11.61 -3.19
N GLY A 55 -14.23 10.29 -3.15
CA GLY A 55 -12.97 9.63 -2.77
C GLY A 55 -11.79 10.14 -3.57
N SER A 56 -11.91 10.21 -4.89
CA SER A 56 -10.90 10.73 -5.81
C SER A 56 -10.67 12.23 -5.59
N PHE A 57 -11.71 13.02 -5.29
CA PHE A 57 -11.52 14.43 -4.91
C PHE A 57 -10.69 14.58 -3.62
N THR A 58 -11.00 13.80 -2.58
CA THR A 58 -10.23 13.77 -1.34
C THR A 58 -8.80 13.25 -1.56
N ALA A 59 -8.65 12.21 -2.39
CA ALA A 59 -7.36 11.64 -2.74
C ALA A 59 -6.50 12.60 -3.57
N LEU A 60 -7.11 13.43 -4.41
CA LEU A 60 -6.43 14.50 -5.13
C LEU A 60 -5.93 15.59 -4.18
N ALA A 61 -6.71 15.98 -3.17
CA ALA A 61 -6.22 16.89 -2.14
C ALA A 61 -5.03 16.29 -1.37
N TYR A 62 -5.11 15.00 -1.04
CA TYR A 62 -4.00 14.28 -0.41
C TYR A 62 -2.76 14.20 -1.29
N SER A 63 -2.90 14.02 -2.61
CA SER A 63 -1.77 13.90 -3.54
C SER A 63 -0.91 15.16 -3.58
N PHE A 64 -1.51 16.36 -3.49
CA PHE A 64 -0.76 17.61 -3.38
C PHE A 64 0.06 17.69 -2.09
N ILE A 65 -0.48 17.23 -0.97
CA ILE A 65 0.26 17.21 0.29
C ILE A 65 1.42 16.20 0.19
N GLN A 66 1.19 15.04 -0.40
CA GLN A 66 2.22 14.03 -0.59
C GLN A 66 3.31 14.49 -1.55
N MET A 67 2.96 15.26 -2.59
CA MET A 67 3.92 15.93 -3.46
C MET A 67 4.78 16.94 -2.69
N LEU A 68 4.17 17.75 -1.82
CA LEU A 68 4.89 18.72 -1.00
C LEU A 68 5.87 18.02 -0.04
N LEU A 69 5.41 16.96 0.65
CA LEU A 69 6.24 16.17 1.56
C LEU A 69 7.34 15.37 0.82
N GLY A 70 7.07 14.99 -0.43
CA GLY A 70 7.98 14.25 -1.29
C GLY A 70 8.85 15.11 -2.21
N MET A 71 8.77 16.45 -2.10
CA MET A 71 9.32 17.39 -3.08
C MET A 71 10.81 17.16 -3.38
N LYS A 72 11.59 16.66 -2.40
CA LYS A 72 12.99 16.26 -2.58
C LYS A 72 13.21 15.32 -3.77
N ASN A 73 12.26 14.43 -4.09
CA ASN A 73 12.39 13.49 -5.19
C ASN A 73 12.09 14.13 -6.55
N VAL A 74 11.23 15.15 -6.59
CA VAL A 74 10.97 15.94 -7.82
C VAL A 74 12.22 16.71 -8.22
N LEU A 75 13.03 17.14 -7.24
CA LEU A 75 14.25 17.92 -7.46
C LEU A 75 15.40 17.13 -8.10
N TYR A 76 15.32 15.81 -8.24
CA TYR A 76 16.28 15.04 -9.04
C TYR A 76 16.18 15.37 -10.55
N PHE A 77 15.10 16.02 -10.97
CA PHE A 77 14.76 16.21 -12.37
C PHE A 77 14.82 17.68 -12.75
N THR A 78 15.45 17.98 -13.90
CA THR A 78 15.68 19.35 -14.36
C THR A 78 14.96 19.67 -15.68
N THR A 79 14.55 18.66 -16.44
CA THR A 79 13.82 18.88 -17.70
C THR A 79 12.32 19.01 -17.44
N PRO A 80 11.61 19.96 -18.08
CA PRO A 80 10.17 20.16 -17.83
C PRO A 80 9.33 18.90 -18.01
N LEU A 81 9.68 18.06 -18.98
CA LEU A 81 8.97 16.80 -19.25
C LEU A 81 9.17 15.76 -18.14
N SER A 82 10.40 15.60 -17.64
CA SER A 82 10.68 14.65 -16.54
C SER A 82 10.05 15.12 -15.23
N VAL A 83 10.15 16.42 -14.92
CA VAL A 83 9.49 17.02 -13.75
C VAL A 83 7.98 16.81 -13.81
N ALA A 84 7.35 17.07 -14.96
CA ALA A 84 5.92 16.84 -15.13
C ALA A 84 5.57 15.36 -14.97
N ALA A 85 6.31 14.46 -15.62
CA ALA A 85 6.07 13.03 -15.53
C ALA A 85 6.17 12.51 -14.08
N VAL A 86 7.17 12.93 -13.29
CA VAL A 86 7.29 12.55 -11.87
C VAL A 86 6.14 13.12 -11.05
N ILE A 87 5.80 14.41 -11.22
CA ILE A 87 4.68 15.03 -10.53
C ILE A 87 3.38 14.24 -10.78
N PHE A 88 3.10 13.91 -12.03
CA PHE A 88 1.85 13.22 -12.37
C PHE A 88 1.88 11.73 -11.99
N LEU A 89 2.96 11.01 -12.29
CA LEU A 89 3.02 9.57 -12.10
C LEU A 89 3.34 9.17 -10.66
N ASP A 90 4.23 9.88 -9.95
CA ASP A 90 4.60 9.52 -8.57
C ASP A 90 3.72 10.19 -7.51
N TYR A 91 3.03 11.27 -7.87
CA TYR A 91 2.17 12.00 -6.93
C TYR A 91 0.71 12.06 -7.36
N ILE A 92 0.38 12.85 -8.39
CA ILE A 92 -1.02 13.19 -8.67
C ILE A 92 -1.84 11.94 -9.00
N PHE A 93 -1.48 11.17 -10.02
CA PHE A 93 -2.22 9.97 -10.43
C PHE A 93 -2.05 8.83 -9.43
N ALA A 94 -0.82 8.57 -8.96
CA ALA A 94 -0.53 7.54 -7.98
C ALA A 94 -1.37 7.66 -6.70
N PHE A 95 -1.45 8.85 -6.10
CA PHE A 95 -2.23 9.05 -4.88
C PHE A 95 -3.72 9.29 -5.15
N THR A 96 -4.10 9.90 -6.28
CA THR A 96 -5.54 10.04 -6.62
C THR A 96 -6.19 8.68 -6.88
N ALA A 97 -5.42 7.68 -7.32
CA ALA A 97 -5.88 6.30 -7.48
C ALA A 97 -6.44 5.68 -6.18
N LEU A 98 -6.06 6.19 -5.00
CA LEU A 98 -6.65 5.78 -3.73
C LEU A 98 -8.18 6.00 -3.66
N GLY A 99 -8.70 6.94 -4.46
CA GLY A 99 -10.13 7.16 -4.64
C GLY A 99 -10.87 5.95 -5.25
N LEU A 100 -10.18 5.05 -5.94
CA LEU A 100 -10.74 3.80 -6.47
C LEU A 100 -11.06 2.78 -5.36
N GLY A 101 -10.61 3.02 -4.12
CA GLY A 101 -10.92 2.20 -2.96
C GLY A 101 -12.41 1.98 -2.71
N GLY A 102 -13.26 2.88 -3.22
CA GLY A 102 -14.72 2.76 -3.15
C GLY A 102 -15.40 2.05 -4.31
N ALA A 103 -14.66 1.55 -5.31
CA ALA A 103 -15.24 1.03 -6.57
C ALA A 103 -16.23 -0.12 -6.34
N PHE A 104 -15.94 -1.00 -5.40
CA PHE A 104 -16.74 -2.20 -5.16
C PHE A 104 -17.86 -2.02 -4.11
N ARG A 105 -18.02 -0.84 -3.51
CA ARG A 105 -18.96 -0.60 -2.40
C ARG A 105 -20.43 -0.92 -2.70
N LYS A 106 -20.83 -0.85 -3.97
CA LYS A 106 -22.20 -1.15 -4.44
C LYS A 106 -22.31 -2.49 -5.16
N VAL A 107 -21.18 -3.13 -5.45
CA VAL A 107 -21.11 -4.36 -6.25
C VAL A 107 -20.96 -5.57 -5.34
N VAL A 108 -20.11 -5.46 -4.32
CA VAL A 108 -19.82 -6.54 -3.38
C VAL A 108 -20.62 -6.33 -2.11
N ARG A 109 -21.43 -7.34 -1.74
CA ARG A 109 -22.33 -7.27 -0.58
C ARG A 109 -21.58 -7.14 0.75
N ARG A 110 -20.47 -7.88 0.89
CA ARG A 110 -19.66 -7.89 2.11
C ARG A 110 -18.76 -6.67 2.16
N GLN A 111 -18.91 -5.83 3.17
CA GLN A 111 -18.18 -4.56 3.26
C GLN A 111 -16.66 -4.79 3.29
N ALA A 112 -16.21 -5.74 4.11
CA ALA A 112 -14.78 -6.00 4.26
C ALA A 112 -14.15 -6.46 2.93
N THR A 113 -14.83 -7.36 2.21
CA THR A 113 -14.39 -7.82 0.88
C THR A 113 -14.41 -6.69 -0.15
N ALA A 114 -15.41 -5.82 -0.10
CA ALA A 114 -15.48 -4.66 -0.98
C ALA A 114 -14.31 -3.68 -0.74
N LEU A 115 -13.94 -3.46 0.53
CA LEU A 115 -12.79 -2.65 0.94
C LEU A 115 -11.45 -3.31 0.54
N GLU A 116 -11.30 -4.62 0.74
CA GLU A 116 -10.10 -5.38 0.34
C GLU A 116 -9.87 -5.27 -1.17
N LEU A 117 -10.90 -5.55 -1.98
CA LEU A 117 -10.82 -5.46 -3.45
C LEU A 117 -10.59 -4.03 -3.93
N GLY A 118 -11.23 -3.05 -3.30
CA GLY A 118 -11.02 -1.63 -3.60
C GLY A 118 -9.59 -1.19 -3.30
N THR A 119 -9.05 -1.63 -2.16
CA THR A 119 -7.66 -1.38 -1.76
C THR A 119 -6.69 -1.99 -2.77
N LEU A 120 -6.90 -3.26 -3.16
CA LEU A 120 -6.07 -3.94 -4.16
C LEU A 120 -6.09 -3.20 -5.50
N LEU A 121 -7.27 -2.77 -5.98
CA LEU A 121 -7.40 -2.00 -7.21
C LEU A 121 -6.64 -0.66 -7.13
N ALA A 122 -6.84 0.09 -6.05
CA ALA A 122 -6.16 1.36 -5.83
C ALA A 122 -4.63 1.21 -5.80
N CYS A 123 -4.14 0.22 -5.07
CA CYS A 123 -2.71 -0.05 -4.94
C CYS A 123 -2.10 -0.57 -6.25
N LEU A 124 -2.84 -1.37 -7.02
CA LEU A 124 -2.39 -1.85 -8.33
C LEU A 124 -2.24 -0.68 -9.33
N VAL A 125 -3.24 0.20 -9.41
CA VAL A 125 -3.16 1.38 -10.29
C VAL A 125 -2.00 2.29 -9.87
N ARG A 126 -1.84 2.51 -8.57
CA ARG A 126 -0.72 3.26 -8.01
C ARG A 126 0.64 2.63 -8.36
N TYR A 127 0.75 1.32 -8.21
CA TYR A 127 1.97 0.57 -8.56
C TYR A 127 2.28 0.71 -10.06
N ILE A 128 1.27 0.61 -10.93
CA ILE A 128 1.44 0.84 -12.37
C ILE A 128 1.97 2.25 -12.64
N CYS A 129 1.46 3.29 -11.97
CA CYS A 129 1.98 4.65 -12.12
C CYS A 129 3.47 4.74 -11.75
N HIS A 130 3.87 4.17 -10.61
CA HIS A 130 5.28 4.15 -10.19
C HIS A 130 6.16 3.32 -11.11
N VAL A 131 5.64 2.22 -11.68
CA VAL A 131 6.38 1.41 -12.65
C VAL A 131 6.62 2.20 -13.94
N ILE A 132 5.61 2.90 -14.45
CA ILE A 132 5.74 3.76 -15.62
C ILE A 132 6.72 4.91 -15.34
N SER A 133 6.62 5.56 -14.17
CA SER A 133 7.58 6.58 -13.76
C SER A 133 9.00 6.00 -13.75
N GLY A 134 9.19 4.86 -13.08
CA GLY A 134 10.48 4.22 -12.95
C GLY A 134 11.14 3.91 -14.30
N CYS A 135 10.43 3.25 -15.22
CA CYS A 135 10.99 2.85 -16.50
C CYS A 135 11.12 3.99 -17.53
N THR A 136 10.64 5.20 -17.21
CA THR A 136 10.70 6.36 -18.11
C THR A 136 11.64 7.44 -17.60
N VAL A 137 11.37 8.01 -16.42
CA VAL A 137 12.11 9.16 -15.89
C VAL A 137 13.26 8.75 -14.98
N TRP A 138 13.08 7.68 -14.20
CA TRP A 138 14.15 7.20 -13.32
C TRP A 138 15.20 6.35 -14.04
N ALA A 139 14.94 5.96 -15.29
CA ALA A 139 15.87 5.25 -16.16
C ALA A 139 17.11 6.08 -16.49
N GLY A 140 18.30 5.53 -16.28
CA GLY A 140 19.57 6.21 -16.43
C GLY A 140 19.92 7.18 -15.30
N LEU A 141 18.99 7.48 -14.39
CA LEU A 141 19.22 8.26 -13.18
C LEU A 141 19.49 7.35 -11.98
N SER A 142 18.57 6.42 -11.71
CA SER A 142 18.62 5.53 -10.54
C SER A 142 18.39 4.05 -10.88
N ILE A 143 17.97 3.74 -12.10
CA ILE A 143 17.88 2.38 -12.60
C ILE A 143 18.62 2.24 -13.94
N PRO A 144 19.26 1.10 -14.24
CA PRO A 144 19.98 0.91 -15.49
C PRO A 144 19.05 1.03 -16.71
N SER A 145 19.48 1.76 -17.73
CA SER A 145 18.69 1.97 -18.94
C SER A 145 18.48 0.71 -19.78
N SER A 146 19.38 -0.28 -19.68
CA SER A 146 19.32 -1.52 -20.47
C SER A 146 18.07 -2.36 -20.19
N ASP A 147 17.59 -2.37 -18.94
CA ASP A 147 16.47 -3.20 -18.48
C ASP A 147 15.49 -2.41 -17.62
N ALA A 148 15.30 -1.12 -17.92
CA ALA A 148 14.56 -0.16 -17.10
C ALA A 148 13.17 -0.64 -16.65
N LEU A 149 12.44 -1.38 -17.51
CA LEU A 149 11.14 -1.96 -17.14
C LEU A 149 11.26 -3.01 -16.04
N LEU A 150 12.19 -3.96 -16.17
CA LEU A 150 12.37 -5.03 -15.18
C LEU A 150 12.82 -4.45 -13.83
N TYR A 151 13.75 -3.49 -13.85
CA TYR A 151 14.19 -2.80 -12.64
C TYR A 151 13.07 -1.99 -12.01
N SER A 152 12.29 -1.27 -12.80
CA SER A 152 11.16 -0.49 -12.29
C SER A 152 10.10 -1.39 -11.64
N LEU A 153 9.79 -2.53 -12.25
CA LEU A 153 8.91 -3.55 -11.65
C LEU A 153 9.48 -4.02 -10.32
N ALA A 154 10.73 -4.48 -10.31
CA ALA A 154 11.35 -5.04 -9.11
C ALA A 154 11.45 -4.00 -7.98
N TYR A 155 12.00 -2.82 -8.25
CA TYR A 155 12.18 -1.74 -7.28
C TYR A 155 10.84 -1.32 -6.68
N ASN A 156 9.83 -1.02 -7.51
CA ASN A 156 8.54 -0.55 -6.98
C ASN A 156 7.80 -1.64 -6.19
N ALA A 157 8.00 -2.92 -6.54
CA ALA A 157 7.38 -4.04 -5.84
C ALA A 157 7.90 -4.16 -4.40
N THR A 158 9.16 -3.80 -4.15
CA THR A 158 9.79 -3.91 -2.82
C THR A 158 9.04 -3.16 -1.73
N TYR A 159 8.45 -2.00 -2.03
CA TYR A 159 7.67 -1.23 -1.06
C TYR A 159 6.17 -1.31 -1.33
N MET A 160 5.72 -1.35 -2.59
CA MET A 160 4.27 -1.39 -2.88
C MET A 160 3.62 -2.69 -2.46
N ILE A 161 4.30 -3.84 -2.55
CA ILE A 161 3.69 -5.12 -2.12
C ILE A 161 3.49 -5.14 -0.59
N PRO A 162 4.51 -4.89 0.27
CA PRO A 162 4.29 -4.80 1.70
C PRO A 162 3.26 -3.75 2.10
N GLU A 163 3.34 -2.56 1.50
CA GLU A 163 2.42 -1.44 1.78
C GLU A 163 0.97 -1.79 1.41
N THR A 164 0.79 -2.52 0.30
CA THR A 164 -0.52 -3.07 -0.12
C THR A 164 -1.02 -4.09 0.88
N ILE A 165 -0.19 -5.06 1.30
CA ILE A 165 -0.59 -6.10 2.25
C ILE A 165 -1.01 -5.47 3.58
N VAL A 166 -0.20 -4.55 4.12
CA VAL A 166 -0.51 -3.82 5.36
C VAL A 166 -1.85 -3.10 5.26
N THR A 167 -2.08 -2.38 4.16
CA THR A 167 -3.32 -1.62 3.94
C THR A 167 -4.53 -2.55 3.75
N VAL A 168 -4.39 -3.65 3.01
CA VAL A 168 -5.45 -4.64 2.81
C VAL A 168 -5.83 -5.31 4.13
N LEU A 169 -4.86 -5.70 4.95
CA LEU A 169 -5.12 -6.29 6.27
C LEU A 169 -5.81 -5.29 7.21
N ALA A 170 -5.41 -4.03 7.18
CA ALA A 170 -6.05 -2.99 7.97
C ALA A 170 -7.48 -2.69 7.48
N ALA A 171 -7.71 -2.65 6.16
CA ALA A 171 -9.03 -2.53 5.54
C ALA A 171 -9.94 -3.72 5.90
N ALA A 172 -9.37 -4.92 5.87
CA ALA A 172 -10.03 -6.16 6.26
C ALA A 172 -10.48 -6.12 7.73
N LEU A 173 -9.60 -5.69 8.63
CA LEU A 173 -9.90 -5.59 10.06
C LEU A 173 -10.99 -4.56 10.32
N ILE A 174 -10.82 -3.33 9.82
CA ILE A 174 -11.75 -2.24 10.13
C ILE A 174 -13.11 -2.45 9.46
N GLY A 175 -13.12 -3.00 8.24
CA GLY A 175 -14.33 -3.30 7.49
C GLY A 175 -15.20 -4.41 8.10
N ARG A 176 -14.64 -5.24 9.00
CA ARG A 176 -15.37 -6.26 9.78
C ARG A 176 -15.87 -5.75 11.14
N VAL A 177 -15.33 -4.63 11.62
CA VAL A 177 -15.65 -4.10 12.97
C VAL A 177 -16.63 -2.93 12.90
N LEU A 178 -16.41 -2.00 11.97
CA LEU A 178 -17.20 -0.77 11.82
C LEU A 178 -18.05 -0.84 10.57
N ASP A 179 -19.26 -0.27 10.58
CA ASP A 179 -20.10 -0.10 9.40
C ASP A 179 -19.95 1.32 8.83
N PHE A 180 -19.50 1.42 7.58
CA PHE A 180 -19.27 2.69 6.90
C PHE A 180 -20.41 3.09 5.97
N ARG A 181 -21.47 2.29 5.86
CA ARG A 181 -22.57 2.48 4.89
C ARG A 181 -23.64 3.47 5.37
N HIS A 182 -23.72 3.69 6.68
CA HIS A 182 -24.70 4.56 7.32
C HIS A 182 -24.16 5.97 7.56
N ASP A 183 -25.07 6.93 7.80
CA ASP A 183 -24.72 8.33 8.09
C ASP A 183 -23.82 8.45 9.35
N THR A 184 -23.98 7.56 10.34
CA THR A 184 -23.07 7.43 11.48
C THR A 184 -22.26 6.13 11.37
N VAL A 185 -20.99 6.19 11.75
CA VAL A 185 -20.15 4.99 11.86
C VAL A 185 -20.56 4.25 13.12
N THR A 186 -21.08 3.03 12.95
CA THR A 186 -21.52 2.17 14.05
C THR A 186 -20.75 0.87 14.05
N ARG A 187 -20.88 0.07 15.10
CA ARG A 187 -20.35 -1.30 15.08
C ARG A 187 -21.17 -2.15 14.11
N LEU A 188 -20.50 -2.93 13.27
CA LEU A 188 -21.16 -3.85 12.36
C LEU A 188 -21.88 -4.94 13.17
N ALA A 189 -23.21 -4.99 13.09
CA ALA A 189 -24.04 -5.84 13.95
C ALA A 189 -23.92 -7.33 13.63
N ASP A 190 -23.69 -7.70 12.35
CA ASP A 190 -23.39 -9.07 11.95
C ASP A 190 -22.87 -9.13 10.50
N GLU A 191 -21.55 -9.31 10.33
CA GLU A 191 -21.03 -10.14 9.24
C GLU A 191 -20.26 -11.27 9.91
N LYS A 192 -20.89 -12.43 10.08
CA LYS A 192 -20.26 -13.65 10.59
C LYS A 192 -18.85 -13.83 10.00
N GLY A 193 -17.83 -13.62 10.82
CA GLY A 193 -16.43 -13.77 10.45
C GLY A 193 -15.54 -12.69 11.08
N THR A 194 -15.14 -12.89 12.33
CA THR A 194 -13.96 -12.19 12.85
C THR A 194 -12.74 -12.65 12.05
N LEU A 195 -11.84 -11.72 11.68
CA LEU A 195 -10.57 -12.14 11.09
C LEU A 195 -9.91 -13.05 12.12
N GLY A 196 -9.66 -14.31 11.75
CA GLY A 196 -9.09 -15.28 12.68
C GLY A 196 -7.77 -14.72 13.21
N ALA A 197 -7.50 -14.87 14.50
CA ALA A 197 -6.20 -14.47 15.07
C ALA A 197 -5.04 -15.04 14.24
N TRP A 198 -5.20 -16.26 13.73
CA TRP A 198 -4.26 -16.88 12.81
C TRP A 198 -4.15 -16.18 11.46
N THR A 199 -5.25 -15.72 10.87
CA THR A 199 -5.20 -14.92 9.64
C THR A 199 -4.42 -13.62 9.85
N VAL A 200 -4.63 -12.94 10.98
CA VAL A 200 -3.84 -11.74 11.36
C VAL A 200 -2.36 -12.09 11.48
N VAL A 201 -2.03 -13.13 12.26
CA VAL A 201 -0.64 -13.57 12.47
C VAL A 201 0.02 -13.94 11.15
N GLY A 202 -0.66 -14.71 10.29
CA GLY A 202 -0.14 -15.11 8.98
C GLY A 202 0.13 -13.91 8.07
N GLY A 203 -0.74 -12.91 8.09
CA GLY A 203 -0.54 -11.65 7.38
C GLY A 203 0.64 -10.84 7.92
N VAL A 204 0.77 -10.71 9.25
CA VAL A 204 1.91 -10.02 9.90
C VAL A 204 3.23 -10.72 9.55
N VAL A 205 3.26 -12.05 9.60
CA VAL A 205 4.46 -12.84 9.24
C VAL A 205 4.80 -12.66 7.76
N ALA A 206 3.81 -12.64 6.87
CA ALA A 206 4.05 -12.41 5.44
C ALA A 206 4.70 -11.04 5.18
N VAL A 207 4.16 -9.98 5.83
CA VAL A 207 4.73 -8.62 5.74
C VAL A 207 6.13 -8.59 6.33
N ALA A 208 6.33 -9.13 7.53
CA ALA A 208 7.63 -9.12 8.22
C ALA A 208 8.71 -9.87 7.43
N THR A 209 8.34 -10.98 6.78
CA THR A 209 9.23 -11.76 5.90
C THR A 209 9.64 -10.94 4.68
N LEU A 210 8.68 -10.33 4.00
CA LEU A 210 8.96 -9.51 2.82
C LEU A 210 9.79 -8.28 3.17
N ILE A 211 9.49 -7.63 4.31
CA ILE A 211 10.30 -6.54 4.86
C ILE A 211 11.73 -7.01 5.13
N PHE A 212 11.92 -8.17 5.75
CA PHE A 212 13.24 -8.72 6.02
C PHE A 212 14.03 -8.92 4.72
N ASP A 213 13.41 -9.53 3.71
CA ASP A 213 14.05 -9.80 2.42
C ASP A 213 14.46 -8.48 1.75
N VAL A 214 13.58 -7.48 1.73
CA VAL A 214 13.88 -6.14 1.21
C VAL A 214 15.03 -5.50 1.98
N CYS A 215 15.03 -5.54 3.31
CA CYS A 215 16.13 -4.99 4.13
C CYS A 215 17.47 -5.71 3.95
N LYS A 216 17.47 -6.97 3.50
CA LYS A 216 18.69 -7.74 3.25
C LYS A 216 19.22 -7.58 1.83
N ILE A 217 18.33 -7.50 0.86
CA ILE A 217 18.68 -7.42 -0.56
C ILE A 217 18.94 -5.97 -0.97
N PHE A 218 18.03 -5.06 -0.61
CA PHE A 218 18.01 -3.70 -1.15
C PHE A 218 19.26 -2.87 -0.84
N PRO A 219 19.81 -2.85 0.39
CA PRO A 219 21.02 -2.09 0.66
C PRO A 219 22.24 -2.58 -0.12
N GLN A 220 22.26 -3.85 -0.52
CA GLN A 220 23.33 -4.42 -1.35
C GLN A 220 23.18 -4.01 -2.82
N LEU A 221 21.99 -3.57 -3.23
CA LEU A 221 21.74 -3.04 -4.56
C LEU A 221 22.10 -1.57 -4.69
N GLN A 222 22.77 -0.98 -3.69
CA GLN A 222 23.17 0.40 -3.69
C GLN A 222 24.66 0.53 -3.39
N ASP A 223 25.31 1.43 -4.10
CA ASP A 223 26.64 1.88 -3.79
C ASP A 223 26.65 2.54 -2.41
N ALA A 224 27.60 2.17 -1.56
CA ALA A 224 27.65 2.62 -0.18
C ALA A 224 28.04 4.11 -0.05
N GLU A 225 28.72 4.67 -1.05
CA GLU A 225 29.20 6.05 -1.03
C GLU A 225 28.27 6.99 -1.78
N THR A 226 27.80 6.59 -2.96
CA THR A 226 26.94 7.44 -3.79
C THR A 226 25.44 7.20 -3.57
N GLY A 227 25.07 6.04 -3.01
CA GLY A 227 23.67 5.59 -2.91
C GLY A 227 23.07 5.16 -4.25
N ASP A 228 23.85 5.25 -5.33
CA ASP A 228 23.43 4.89 -6.68
C ASP A 228 23.19 3.39 -6.79
N PHE A 229 22.32 3.01 -7.70
CA PHE A 229 21.99 1.62 -7.89
C PHE A 229 23.18 0.82 -8.46
N LEU A 230 23.55 -0.27 -7.78
CA LEU A 230 24.67 -1.14 -8.10
C LEU A 230 24.23 -2.61 -8.13
N ILE A 231 23.78 -3.10 -9.29
CA ILE A 231 23.30 -4.49 -9.41
C ILE A 231 24.38 -5.53 -9.05
N THR A 232 25.66 -5.23 -9.30
CA THR A 232 26.76 -6.13 -8.95
C THR A 232 26.80 -6.43 -7.45
N GLY A 233 26.23 -5.58 -6.59
CA GLY A 233 26.15 -5.86 -5.17
C GLY A 233 25.18 -7.01 -4.80
N LEU A 234 24.37 -7.55 -5.72
CA LEU A 234 23.63 -8.81 -5.49
C LEU A 234 24.53 -9.98 -5.10
N GLN A 235 25.79 -9.98 -5.52
CA GLN A 235 26.76 -11.01 -5.13
C GLN A 235 27.09 -10.98 -3.63
N ASN A 236 26.86 -9.84 -2.97
CA ASN A 236 27.10 -9.64 -1.54
C ASN A 236 25.87 -10.02 -0.68
N VAL A 237 24.74 -10.33 -1.31
CA VAL A 237 23.53 -10.77 -0.60
C VAL A 237 23.75 -12.17 -0.02
N GLN A 238 23.48 -12.32 1.27
CA GLN A 238 23.46 -13.62 1.93
C GLN A 238 22.19 -14.40 1.56
N TRP A 239 22.19 -14.98 0.35
CA TRP A 239 21.03 -15.69 -0.21
C TRP A 239 20.55 -16.87 0.61
N SER A 240 21.43 -17.52 1.39
CA SER A 240 21.05 -18.57 2.32
C SER A 240 20.10 -18.04 3.41
N THR A 241 20.43 -16.90 4.02
CA THR A 241 19.60 -16.26 5.04
C THR A 241 18.25 -15.80 4.48
N VAL A 242 18.27 -15.14 3.32
CA VAL A 242 17.05 -14.71 2.61
C VAL A 242 16.18 -15.94 2.33
N GLY A 243 16.72 -16.96 1.66
CA GLY A 243 15.97 -18.16 1.30
C GLY A 243 15.37 -18.89 2.51
N ILE A 244 16.11 -18.99 3.62
CA ILE A 244 15.59 -19.60 4.86
C ILE A 244 14.43 -18.78 5.43
N VAL A 245 14.59 -17.45 5.56
CA VAL A 245 13.55 -16.59 6.14
C VAL A 245 12.31 -16.56 5.26
N THR A 246 12.46 -16.43 3.94
CA THR A 246 11.36 -16.50 2.98
C THR A 246 10.62 -17.83 3.09
N ALA A 247 11.34 -18.96 3.13
CA ALA A 247 10.73 -20.29 3.22
C ALA A 247 9.97 -20.51 4.54
N VAL A 248 10.60 -20.16 5.67
CA VAL A 248 9.97 -20.28 7.00
C VAL A 248 8.75 -19.35 7.10
N GLY A 249 8.90 -18.10 6.67
CA GLY A 249 7.82 -17.12 6.63
C GLY A 249 6.63 -17.59 5.81
N ALA A 250 6.88 -18.09 4.58
CA ALA A 250 5.85 -18.65 3.72
C ALA A 250 5.13 -19.85 4.36
N VAL A 251 5.87 -20.78 4.98
CA VAL A 251 5.28 -21.92 5.69
C VAL A 251 4.38 -21.44 6.83
N ILE A 252 4.85 -20.53 7.68
CA ILE A 252 4.05 -20.00 8.80
C ILE A 252 2.80 -19.29 8.27
N THR A 253 2.93 -18.45 7.26
CA THR A 253 1.80 -17.77 6.62
C THR A 253 0.78 -18.76 6.08
N ILE A 254 1.21 -19.81 5.36
CA ILE A 254 0.31 -20.84 4.83
C ILE A 254 -0.38 -21.59 5.96
N LEU A 255 0.34 -22.02 7.00
CA LEU A 255 -0.23 -22.70 8.16
C LEU A 255 -1.28 -21.82 8.86
N CYS A 256 -0.97 -20.56 9.06
CA CYS A 256 -1.86 -19.58 9.67
C CYS A 256 -3.11 -19.31 8.83
N LEU A 257 -2.96 -19.11 7.52
CA LEU A 257 -4.07 -18.78 6.62
C LEU A 257 -4.96 -19.98 6.30
N PHE A 258 -4.40 -21.18 6.11
CA PHE A 258 -5.13 -22.32 5.59
C PHE A 258 -5.35 -23.45 6.59
N VAL A 259 -4.42 -23.69 7.53
CA VAL A 259 -4.56 -24.80 8.48
C VAL A 259 -5.29 -24.35 9.74
N PHE A 260 -4.79 -23.30 10.39
CA PHE A 260 -5.33 -22.87 11.68
C PHE A 260 -6.58 -22.02 11.56
N SER A 261 -6.73 -21.25 10.48
CA SER A 261 -7.96 -20.49 10.22
C SER A 261 -9.15 -21.41 9.89
N HIS A 262 -8.92 -22.55 9.22
CA HIS A 262 -9.99 -23.48 8.81
C HIS A 262 -10.47 -24.40 9.94
N LYS A 263 -9.58 -24.80 10.87
CA LYS A 263 -9.94 -25.58 12.07
C LYS A 263 -10.98 -24.89 12.96
N LYS A 264 -10.99 -23.55 13.00
CA LYS A 264 -11.94 -22.77 13.80
C LYS A 264 -13.34 -22.71 13.17
N GLY A 265 -13.42 -22.68 11.83
CA GLY A 265 -14.71 -22.72 11.10
C GLY A 265 -15.48 -24.02 11.33
N LEU A 266 -14.78 -25.16 11.24
CA LEU A 266 -15.36 -26.50 11.44
C LEU A 266 -15.86 -26.74 12.88
N GLN A 267 -15.25 -26.11 13.88
CA GLN A 267 -15.71 -26.20 15.27
C GLN A 267 -16.92 -25.30 15.56
N SER A 268 -17.16 -24.26 14.76
CA SER A 268 -18.31 -23.37 14.92
C SER A 268 -19.57 -23.84 14.20
N GLU A 269 -19.45 -24.70 13.18
CA GLU A 269 -20.59 -25.29 12.47
C GLU A 269 -21.19 -26.52 13.19
N ASN A 270 -20.46 -27.11 14.15
CA ASN A 270 -20.90 -28.27 14.94
C ASN A 270 -21.48 -27.91 16.32
N LYS A 271 -21.94 -26.67 16.51
CA LYS A 271 -22.68 -26.19 17.70
C LYS A 271 -23.93 -25.44 17.26
#